data_AF-A0A397FG85-F1
#
_entry.id   AF-A0A397FG85-F1
#
_cell.length_a   1.000
_cell.length_b   1.000
_cell.length_c   1.000
_cell.angle_alpha   90.00
_cell.angle_beta   90.00
_cell.angle_gamma   90.00
#
_symmetry.space_group_name_H-M   'P 1'
#
loop_
_entity.id
_entity.type
_entity.pdbx_description
1 polymer ?
#
loop_
_entity_poly.entity_id
_entity_poly.type
_entity_poly.pdbx_seq_one_letter_code
_entity_poly.pdbx_strand_id
1 'polypeptide(L)'
;MLTLCRDVVENDAILREILRSQPCSAPNALFHRANLMEKAEQFVSAFPGVAATKETEQVLWKPCFYKRIEDFRRRIRKVPFRFHRAPSQSGTDRSIRDHFFKLSGEFQAFLDEAAAYYERLHGYFASSSSSSSTAAALQHSMFRCLIFLGDIARYRELHSHKAKKHFAVAEGFYHRALAILPDNGNPHNQLAVLATYVEAEAIAVYRYCRSLLLPTPFATAEENLVLLFERNRHRALPPAADGGKTITASSLPKDKSAYLKQFLHRLTRLHGLLVAPPPSPPDQHALDSSIVCDALTSLLAAGVLGDALVLKLFAVNMFCICRSNLQSHAISLTLAMAALVLPFVHDKPLLLGPVSVLCDFFRAHPHYLTVTPLEETTSPLWAWTQALADALNRRQEATPYIKVPDAAAVAAAKPHLKESIEVQFFQPLGVEYAFGRRSPAEVADVDATSIRWANVYWFAHATMVPQETWRLGDSSHLNRVVMRV
;
A
#
# COMPACT_ATOMS: atom_id res chain seq x y z
N MET A 1 -35.03 22.72 1.68
CA MET A 1 -34.45 21.36 1.48
C MET A 1 -34.93 20.71 0.18
N LEU A 2 -36.22 20.35 0.02
CA LEU A 2 -36.71 19.61 -1.16
C LEU A 2 -36.46 20.32 -2.50
N THR A 3 -36.57 21.65 -2.53
CA THR A 3 -36.28 22.46 -3.74
C THR A 3 -34.83 22.34 -4.17
N LEU A 4 -33.86 22.60 -3.28
CA LEU A 4 -32.43 22.52 -3.62
C LEU A 4 -32.00 21.12 -4.08
N CYS A 5 -32.51 20.07 -3.43
CA CYS A 5 -32.23 18.70 -3.85
C CYS A 5 -32.79 18.42 -5.25
N ARG A 6 -33.98 18.93 -5.57
CA ARG A 6 -34.58 18.80 -6.91
C ARG A 6 -33.78 19.57 -7.94
N ASP A 7 -33.35 20.79 -7.63
CA ASP A 7 -32.55 21.61 -8.53
C ASP A 7 -31.25 20.91 -8.92
N VAL A 8 -30.56 20.26 -7.97
CA VAL A 8 -29.34 19.48 -8.26
C VAL A 8 -29.63 18.33 -9.23
N VAL A 9 -30.70 17.57 -8.99
CA VAL A 9 -31.09 16.43 -9.83
C VAL A 9 -31.44 16.89 -11.24
N GLU A 10 -32.23 17.95 -11.38
CA GLU A 10 -32.63 18.52 -12.67
C GLU A 10 -31.42 19.05 -13.45
N ASN A 11 -30.53 19.79 -12.79
CA ASN A 11 -29.33 20.32 -13.44
C ASN A 11 -28.33 19.22 -13.83
N ASP A 12 -28.21 18.14 -13.04
CA ASP A 12 -27.40 16.97 -13.41
C ASP A 12 -27.97 16.28 -14.65
N ALA A 13 -29.28 16.10 -14.73
CA ALA A 13 -29.94 15.52 -15.89
C ALA A 13 -29.71 16.36 -17.16
N ILE A 14 -29.92 17.69 -17.07
CA ILE A 14 -29.70 18.62 -18.19
C ILE A 14 -28.24 18.58 -18.64
N LEU A 15 -27.28 18.67 -17.72
CA LEU A 15 -25.86 18.65 -18.07
C LEU A 15 -25.47 17.32 -18.72
N ARG A 16 -25.97 16.19 -18.22
CA ARG A 16 -25.70 14.87 -18.82
C ARG A 16 -26.21 14.78 -20.25
N GLU A 17 -27.40 15.33 -20.53
CA GLU A 17 -27.97 15.35 -21.88
C GLU A 17 -27.14 16.22 -22.83
N ILE A 18 -26.75 17.42 -22.39
CA ILE A 18 -25.85 18.29 -23.16
C ILE A 18 -24.52 17.57 -23.44
N LEU A 19 -23.95 16.87 -22.46
CA LEU A 19 -22.68 16.15 -22.62
C LEU A 19 -22.78 14.87 -23.47
N ARG A 20 -23.97 14.45 -23.91
CA ARG A 20 -24.14 13.39 -24.93
C ARG A 20 -23.99 13.93 -26.34
N SER A 21 -24.44 15.16 -26.58
CA SER A 21 -24.50 15.77 -27.91
C SER A 21 -23.42 16.83 -28.17
N GLN A 22 -22.82 17.39 -27.11
CA GLN A 22 -21.88 18.52 -27.22
C GLN A 22 -20.52 18.23 -26.56
N PRO A 23 -19.43 18.83 -27.06
CA PRO A 23 -18.11 18.76 -26.42
C PRO A 23 -18.13 19.30 -24.98
N CYS A 24 -17.26 18.76 -24.13
CA CYS A 24 -17.16 19.18 -22.73
C CYS A 24 -16.75 20.65 -22.55
N SER A 25 -16.12 21.24 -23.56
CA SER A 25 -15.68 22.65 -23.61
C SER A 25 -16.70 23.59 -24.26
N ALA A 26 -17.86 23.10 -24.72
CA ALA A 26 -18.88 23.96 -25.33
C ALA A 26 -19.39 25.00 -24.31
N PRO A 27 -19.64 26.26 -24.70
CA PRO A 27 -20.14 27.30 -23.79
C PRO A 27 -21.39 26.87 -23.01
N ASN A 28 -22.33 26.20 -23.69
CA ASN A 28 -23.54 25.66 -23.08
C ASN A 28 -23.23 24.61 -21.99
N ALA A 29 -22.29 23.69 -22.27
CA ALA A 29 -21.85 22.69 -21.30
C ALA A 29 -21.11 23.31 -20.11
N LEU A 30 -20.36 24.41 -20.31
CA LEU A 30 -19.70 25.15 -19.23
C LEU A 30 -20.72 25.88 -18.35
N PHE A 31 -21.72 26.53 -18.94
CA PHE A 31 -22.79 27.21 -18.24
C PHE A 31 -23.59 26.26 -17.33
N HIS A 32 -24.11 25.15 -17.87
CA HIS A 32 -24.88 24.20 -17.07
C HIS A 32 -24.03 23.48 -16.02
N ARG A 33 -22.73 23.33 -16.25
CA ARG A 33 -21.80 22.82 -15.24
C ARG A 33 -21.65 23.80 -14.07
N ALA A 34 -21.45 25.08 -14.35
CA ALA A 34 -21.38 26.10 -13.31
C ALA A 34 -22.68 26.15 -12.50
N ASN A 35 -23.84 26.12 -13.16
CA ASN A 35 -25.14 26.10 -12.48
C ASN A 35 -25.31 24.87 -11.58
N LEU A 36 -24.98 23.67 -12.07
CA LEU A 36 -25.05 22.44 -11.27
C LEU A 36 -24.14 22.53 -10.04
N MET A 37 -22.91 23.00 -10.21
CA MET A 37 -21.95 23.17 -9.11
C MET A 37 -22.46 24.18 -8.09
N GLU A 38 -22.99 25.32 -8.52
CA GLU A 38 -23.54 26.34 -7.63
C GLU A 38 -24.72 25.79 -6.80
N LYS A 39 -25.68 25.13 -7.45
CA LYS A 39 -26.84 24.53 -6.76
C LYS A 39 -26.45 23.42 -5.80
N ALA A 40 -25.46 22.61 -6.18
CA ALA A 40 -24.96 21.56 -5.32
C ALA A 40 -24.20 22.12 -4.10
N GLU A 41 -23.40 23.18 -4.27
CA GLU A 41 -22.72 23.84 -3.15
C GLU A 41 -23.73 24.51 -2.20
N GLN A 42 -24.76 25.16 -2.72
CA GLN A 42 -25.88 25.70 -1.91
C GLN A 42 -26.60 24.59 -1.14
N PHE A 43 -26.83 23.43 -1.77
CA PHE A 43 -27.47 22.30 -1.11
C PHE A 43 -26.60 21.68 -0.01
N VAL A 44 -25.31 21.44 -0.30
CA VAL A 44 -24.36 20.83 0.66
C VAL A 44 -24.11 21.75 1.84
N SER A 45 -23.94 23.06 1.62
CA SER A 45 -23.73 24.03 2.72
C SER A 45 -24.96 24.18 3.62
N ALA A 46 -26.17 24.21 3.06
CA ALA A 46 -27.40 24.38 3.83
C ALA A 46 -27.86 23.08 4.53
N PHE A 47 -27.63 21.91 3.91
CA PHE A 47 -28.10 20.62 4.43
C PHE A 47 -27.05 19.50 4.29
N PRO A 48 -25.87 19.59 4.93
CA PRO A 48 -24.75 18.67 4.67
C PRO A 48 -25.11 17.20 4.88
N GLY A 49 -25.79 16.85 5.98
CA GLY A 49 -26.18 15.48 6.28
C GLY A 49 -27.13 14.87 5.24
N VAL A 50 -28.09 15.65 4.74
CA VAL A 50 -29.03 15.19 3.70
C VAL A 50 -28.31 15.11 2.36
N ALA A 51 -27.49 16.10 2.02
CA ALA A 51 -26.69 16.09 0.80
C ALA A 51 -25.73 14.89 0.75
N ALA A 52 -25.17 14.49 1.89
CA ALA A 52 -24.34 13.30 2.03
C ALA A 52 -25.13 12.00 1.78
N THR A 53 -26.37 11.90 2.29
CA THR A 53 -27.26 10.74 2.00
C THR A 53 -27.64 10.63 0.53
N LYS A 54 -27.52 11.72 -0.23
CA LYS A 54 -27.72 11.78 -1.68
C LYS A 54 -26.41 11.69 -2.46
N GLU A 55 -25.28 11.53 -1.77
CA GLU A 55 -23.94 11.44 -2.36
C GLU A 55 -23.65 12.59 -3.33
N THR A 56 -24.06 13.80 -2.96
CA THR A 56 -24.03 14.97 -3.84
C THR A 56 -22.64 15.20 -4.41
N GLU A 57 -21.58 15.00 -3.62
CA GLU A 57 -20.19 15.11 -4.04
C GLU A 57 -19.78 14.11 -5.14
N GLN A 58 -20.36 12.91 -5.11
CA GLN A 58 -20.12 11.83 -6.05
C GLN A 58 -20.85 12.08 -7.37
N VAL A 59 -22.09 12.58 -7.31
CA VAL A 59 -22.90 12.91 -8.50
C VAL A 59 -22.16 13.92 -9.39
N LEU A 60 -21.50 14.90 -8.78
CA LEU A 60 -20.76 15.96 -9.48
C LEU A 60 -19.49 15.46 -10.17
N TRP A 61 -18.80 14.47 -9.60
CA TRP A 61 -17.43 14.10 -10.01
C TRP A 61 -17.32 13.84 -11.51
N LYS A 62 -18.15 12.95 -12.04
CA LYS A 62 -18.07 12.53 -13.45
C LYS A 62 -18.43 13.64 -14.45
N PRO A 63 -19.61 14.29 -14.38
CA PRO A 63 -20.01 15.31 -15.36
C PRO A 63 -19.29 16.65 -15.21
N CYS A 64 -18.99 17.07 -13.97
CA CYS A 64 -18.38 18.38 -13.72
C CYS A 64 -16.85 18.32 -13.86
N PHE A 65 -16.20 17.30 -13.31
CA PHE A 65 -14.74 17.29 -13.14
C PHE A 65 -14.04 16.27 -14.03
N TYR A 66 -14.27 14.98 -13.84
CA TYR A 66 -13.53 13.91 -14.50
C TYR A 66 -13.58 14.00 -16.04
N LYS A 67 -14.76 14.23 -16.62
CA LYS A 67 -14.90 14.41 -18.08
C LYS A 67 -14.10 15.61 -18.60
N ARG A 68 -14.02 16.72 -17.84
CA ARG A 68 -13.23 17.91 -18.20
C ARG A 68 -11.74 17.64 -18.10
N ILE A 69 -11.30 16.96 -17.04
CA ILE A 69 -9.92 16.47 -16.88
C ILE A 69 -9.52 15.64 -18.10
N GLU A 70 -10.30 14.61 -18.45
CA GLU A 70 -9.99 13.75 -19.60
C GLU A 70 -10.01 14.49 -20.94
N ASP A 71 -10.89 15.48 -21.10
CA ASP A 71 -10.90 16.34 -22.29
C ASP A 71 -9.62 17.18 -22.40
N PHE A 72 -9.17 17.83 -21.32
CA PHE A 72 -7.87 18.51 -21.29
C PHE A 72 -6.72 17.55 -21.58
N ARG A 73 -6.68 16.39 -20.92
CA ARG A 73 -5.65 15.37 -21.15
C ARG A 73 -5.61 14.93 -22.60
N ARG A 74 -6.77 14.71 -23.23
CA ARG A 74 -6.87 14.33 -24.65
C ARG A 74 -6.33 15.43 -25.56
N ARG A 75 -6.68 16.70 -25.31
CA ARG A 75 -6.20 17.84 -26.10
C ARG A 75 -4.68 18.03 -25.95
N ILE A 76 -4.15 17.90 -24.73
CA ILE A 76 -2.69 17.98 -24.46
C ILE A 76 -1.93 16.86 -25.17
N ARG A 77 -2.43 15.62 -25.14
CA ARG A 77 -1.80 14.47 -25.82
C ARG A 77 -1.71 14.64 -27.33
N LYS A 78 -2.59 15.45 -27.94
CA LYS A 78 -2.54 15.75 -29.39
C LYS A 78 -1.41 16.70 -29.76
N VAL A 79 -0.86 17.46 -28.80
CA VAL A 79 0.29 18.34 -29.05
C VAL A 79 1.58 17.51 -29.04
N PRO A 80 2.36 17.47 -30.15
CA PRO A 80 3.59 16.70 -30.21
C PRO A 80 4.60 17.07 -29.12
N PHE A 81 5.26 16.06 -28.53
CA PHE A 81 6.18 16.24 -27.39
C PHE A 81 7.31 17.25 -27.65
N ARG A 82 7.77 17.41 -28.90
CA ARG A 82 8.80 18.39 -29.27
C ARG A 82 8.42 19.84 -28.92
N PHE A 83 7.11 20.12 -28.81
CA PHE A 83 6.60 21.45 -28.45
C PHE A 83 6.45 21.66 -26.94
N HIS A 84 6.74 20.64 -26.12
CA HIS A 84 6.68 20.71 -24.65
C HIS A 84 7.98 21.26 -24.04
N ARG A 85 9.05 21.47 -24.83
CA ARG A 85 10.40 21.89 -24.36
C ARG A 85 11.09 22.87 -25.33
N ALA A 86 11.88 23.81 -24.78
CA ALA A 86 12.98 24.65 -25.35
C ALA A 86 12.73 25.40 -26.70
N PRO A 87 13.51 26.46 -27.05
CA PRO A 87 13.12 27.39 -28.13
C PRO A 87 13.33 26.82 -29.55
N SER A 88 12.33 27.01 -30.40
CA SER A 88 12.31 26.68 -31.82
C SER A 88 12.39 27.98 -32.62
N GLN A 89 13.02 27.90 -33.79
CA GLN A 89 13.40 29.06 -34.58
C GLN A 89 12.33 29.48 -35.63
N SER A 90 11.26 28.70 -35.83
CA SER A 90 10.19 29.01 -36.78
C SER A 90 8.94 29.64 -36.13
N GLY A 91 8.23 30.49 -36.88
CA GLY A 91 7.01 31.17 -36.42
C GLY A 91 5.81 30.24 -36.17
N THR A 92 5.64 29.20 -36.98
CA THR A 92 4.57 28.19 -36.81
C THR A 92 4.78 27.36 -35.54
N ASP A 93 6.02 26.99 -35.24
CA ASP A 93 6.36 26.25 -34.02
C ASP A 93 6.13 27.07 -32.74
N ARG A 94 6.28 28.40 -32.83
CA ARG A 94 5.95 29.33 -31.75
C ARG A 94 4.45 29.31 -31.44
N SER A 95 3.60 29.42 -32.46
CA SER A 95 2.14 29.41 -32.29
C SER A 95 1.62 28.10 -31.64
N ILE A 96 2.11 26.94 -32.10
CA ILE A 96 1.72 25.63 -31.52
C ILE A 96 2.12 25.53 -30.05
N ARG A 97 3.28 26.07 -29.70
CA ARG A 97 3.78 26.11 -28.33
C ARG A 97 2.99 27.07 -27.44
N ASP A 98 2.69 28.26 -27.94
CA ASP A 98 1.89 29.24 -27.21
C ASP A 98 0.50 28.66 -26.92
N HIS A 99 -0.07 27.95 -27.90
CA HIS A 99 -1.29 27.17 -27.69
C HIS A 99 -1.14 26.09 -26.61
N PHE A 100 -0.03 25.35 -26.58
CA PHE A 100 0.25 24.35 -25.55
C PHE A 100 0.33 24.96 -24.15
N PHE A 101 1.09 26.04 -23.97
CA PHE A 101 1.23 26.68 -22.66
C PHE A 101 -0.08 27.30 -22.20
N LYS A 102 -0.86 27.90 -23.12
CA LYS A 102 -2.21 28.38 -22.82
C LYS A 102 -3.12 27.24 -22.36
N LEU A 103 -3.16 26.13 -23.10
CA LEU A 103 -3.97 24.95 -22.75
C LEU A 103 -3.55 24.33 -21.41
N SER A 104 -2.24 24.27 -21.16
CA SER A 104 -1.67 23.78 -19.89
C SER A 104 -2.05 24.71 -18.73
N GLY A 105 -1.96 26.03 -18.93
CA GLY A 105 -2.39 27.03 -17.95
C GLY A 105 -3.88 26.94 -17.63
N GLU A 106 -4.74 26.84 -18.65
CA GLU A 106 -6.19 26.63 -18.48
C GLU A 106 -6.50 25.35 -17.69
N PHE A 107 -5.74 24.28 -17.93
CA PHE A 107 -5.93 23.03 -17.22
C PHE A 107 -5.50 23.14 -15.75
N GLN A 108 -4.37 23.78 -15.46
CA GLN A 108 -3.92 24.01 -14.08
C GLN A 108 -4.92 24.89 -13.32
N ALA A 109 -5.39 25.99 -13.91
CA ALA A 109 -6.42 26.84 -13.31
C ALA A 109 -7.71 26.07 -13.00
N PHE A 110 -8.17 25.24 -13.94
CA PHE A 110 -9.33 24.38 -13.72
C PHE A 110 -9.12 23.37 -12.56
N LEU A 111 -7.92 22.81 -12.42
CA LEU A 111 -7.61 21.88 -11.33
C LEU A 111 -7.54 22.60 -9.98
N ASP A 112 -7.02 23.84 -9.94
CA ASP A 112 -6.97 24.65 -8.71
C ASP A 112 -8.39 25.05 -8.26
N GLU A 113 -9.26 25.46 -9.19
CA GLU A 113 -10.68 25.74 -8.92
C GLU A 113 -11.42 24.49 -8.44
N ALA A 114 -11.17 23.34 -9.07
CA ALA A 114 -11.76 22.06 -8.69
C ALA A 114 -11.31 21.61 -7.29
N ALA A 115 -10.04 21.82 -6.95
CA ALA A 115 -9.52 21.54 -5.61
C ALA A 115 -10.21 22.41 -4.57
N ALA A 116 -10.25 23.73 -4.79
CA ALA A 116 -10.92 24.66 -3.88
C ALA A 116 -12.40 24.32 -3.69
N TYR A 117 -13.10 23.89 -4.75
CA TYR A 117 -14.50 23.48 -4.66
C TYR A 117 -14.68 22.24 -3.77
N TYR A 118 -13.90 21.17 -3.97
CA TYR A 118 -14.01 19.97 -3.14
C TYR A 118 -13.50 20.16 -1.71
N GLU A 119 -12.55 21.07 -1.47
CA GLU A 119 -12.15 21.47 -0.12
C GLU A 119 -13.30 22.14 0.63
N ARG A 120 -14.08 23.02 -0.03
CA ARG A 120 -15.28 23.61 0.57
C ARG A 120 -16.35 22.56 0.88
N LEU A 121 -16.65 21.65 -0.07
CA LEU A 121 -17.59 20.56 0.18
C LEU A 121 -17.17 19.70 1.38
N HIS A 122 -15.89 19.30 1.43
CA HIS A 122 -15.34 18.58 2.57
C HIS A 122 -15.52 19.37 3.88
N GLY A 123 -15.24 20.69 3.86
CA GLY A 123 -15.44 21.57 5.01
C GLY A 123 -16.88 21.58 5.52
N TYR A 124 -17.86 21.69 4.62
CA TYR A 124 -19.28 21.65 5.00
C TYR A 124 -19.65 20.30 5.64
N PHE A 125 -19.23 19.17 5.06
CA PHE A 125 -19.48 17.85 5.66
C PHE A 125 -18.80 17.66 7.01
N ALA A 126 -17.55 18.11 7.15
CA ALA A 126 -16.78 18.00 8.39
C ALA A 126 -17.32 18.91 9.51
N SER A 127 -17.90 20.05 9.17
CA SER A 127 -18.48 20.99 10.14
C SER A 127 -19.91 20.62 10.59
N SER A 128 -20.54 19.65 9.92
CA SER A 128 -21.92 19.24 10.22
C SER A 128 -22.01 18.49 11.53
N SER A 129 -22.98 18.86 12.38
CA SER A 129 -23.36 18.04 13.52
C SER A 129 -23.90 16.69 13.03
N SER A 130 -23.23 15.59 13.37
CA SER A 130 -23.64 14.26 12.96
C SER A 130 -24.79 13.77 13.83
N SER A 131 -26.00 13.66 13.26
CA SER A 131 -27.04 12.79 13.84
C SER A 131 -26.65 11.33 13.62
N SER A 132 -27.13 10.41 14.47
CA SER A 132 -26.90 8.96 14.28
C SER A 132 -27.33 8.49 12.88
N SER A 133 -28.39 9.07 12.32
CA SER A 133 -28.91 8.74 10.99
C SER A 133 -28.06 9.21 9.81
N THR A 134 -27.19 10.22 9.99
CA THR A 134 -26.40 10.82 8.89
C THR A 134 -24.90 10.66 9.06
N ALA A 135 -24.42 10.20 10.23
CA ALA A 135 -23.00 10.07 10.55
C ALA A 135 -22.21 9.25 9.50
N ALA A 136 -22.71 8.07 9.12
CA ALA A 136 -22.06 7.22 8.11
C ALA A 136 -22.02 7.90 6.73
N ALA A 137 -23.12 8.55 6.33
CA ALA A 137 -23.18 9.25 5.04
C ALA A 137 -22.17 10.41 5.01
N LEU A 138 -22.11 11.24 6.06
CA LEU A 138 -21.14 12.33 6.20
C LEU A 138 -19.69 11.81 6.14
N GLN A 139 -19.40 10.71 6.85
CA GLN A 139 -18.10 10.05 6.81
C GLN A 139 -17.70 9.62 5.40
N HIS A 140 -18.64 9.00 4.67
CA HIS A 140 -18.42 8.57 3.29
C HIS A 140 -18.23 9.76 2.33
N SER A 141 -19.00 10.83 2.47
CA SER A 141 -18.82 12.04 1.65
C SER A 141 -17.47 12.71 1.91
N MET A 142 -17.03 12.84 3.16
CA MET A 142 -15.67 13.33 3.48
C MET A 142 -14.59 12.46 2.85
N PHE A 143 -14.72 11.12 2.97
CA PHE A 143 -13.81 10.17 2.34
C PHE A 143 -13.73 10.38 0.82
N ARG A 144 -14.87 10.47 0.12
CA ARG A 144 -14.90 10.67 -1.33
C ARG A 144 -14.31 12.02 -1.75
N CYS A 145 -14.60 13.09 -1.02
CA CYS A 145 -13.95 14.39 -1.28
C CYS A 145 -12.43 14.28 -1.20
N LEU A 146 -11.88 13.56 -0.22
CA LEU A 146 -10.42 13.33 -0.12
C LEU A 146 -9.88 12.48 -1.28
N ILE A 147 -10.61 11.47 -1.74
CA ILE A 147 -10.22 10.72 -2.96
C ILE A 147 -10.15 11.66 -4.17
N PHE A 148 -11.17 12.49 -4.38
CA PHE A 148 -11.21 13.43 -5.50
C PHE A 148 -10.12 14.50 -5.41
N LEU A 149 -9.85 15.04 -4.22
CA LEU A 149 -8.75 15.96 -3.98
C LEU A 149 -7.39 15.32 -4.27
N GLY A 150 -7.20 14.06 -3.89
CA GLY A 150 -6.02 13.27 -4.24
C GLY A 150 -5.88 13.11 -5.76
N ASP A 151 -6.96 12.77 -6.45
CA ASP A 151 -6.97 12.64 -7.91
C ASP A 151 -6.66 13.96 -8.62
N ILE A 152 -7.27 15.07 -8.19
CA ILE A 152 -7.01 16.41 -8.70
C ILE A 152 -5.53 16.77 -8.50
N ALA A 153 -5.00 16.60 -7.28
CA ALA A 153 -3.60 16.87 -6.97
C ALA A 153 -2.64 15.99 -7.80
N ARG A 154 -3.01 14.73 -8.05
CA ARG A 154 -2.26 13.81 -8.93
C ARG A 154 -2.23 14.33 -10.36
N TYR A 155 -3.36 14.74 -10.92
CA TYR A 155 -3.41 15.29 -12.29
C TYR A 155 -2.63 16.60 -12.40
N ARG A 156 -2.73 17.47 -11.39
CA ARG A 156 -2.00 18.73 -11.31
C ARG A 156 -0.49 18.51 -11.41
N GLU A 157 0.03 17.58 -10.63
CA GLU A 157 1.46 17.25 -10.65
C GLU A 157 1.86 16.51 -11.95
N LEU A 158 1.06 15.56 -12.42
CA LEU A 158 1.32 14.83 -13.67
C LEU A 158 1.49 15.77 -14.86
N HIS A 159 0.67 16.82 -14.91
CA HIS A 159 0.66 17.83 -15.97
C HIS A 159 1.41 19.12 -15.61
N SER A 160 2.21 19.13 -14.55
CA SER A 160 3.10 20.26 -14.25
C SER A 160 4.25 20.34 -15.27
N HIS A 161 4.90 21.50 -15.38
CA HIS A 161 6.10 21.65 -16.20
C HIS A 161 7.39 21.18 -15.51
N LYS A 162 7.30 20.64 -14.28
CA LYS A 162 8.45 20.14 -13.52
C LYS A 162 9.03 18.88 -14.16
N ALA A 163 10.36 18.79 -14.22
CA ALA A 163 11.07 17.62 -14.74
C ALA A 163 10.90 16.39 -13.85
N LYS A 164 10.97 16.57 -12.53
CA LYS A 164 10.71 15.53 -11.53
C LYS A 164 9.33 15.74 -10.93
N LYS A 165 8.52 14.68 -10.91
CA LYS A 165 7.17 14.72 -10.34
C LYS A 165 7.19 14.40 -8.84
N HIS A 166 6.47 15.19 -8.05
CA HIS A 166 6.35 15.04 -6.60
C HIS A 166 4.90 14.93 -6.18
N PHE A 167 4.43 13.71 -5.92
CA PHE A 167 3.03 13.42 -5.63
C PHE A 167 2.65 13.52 -4.14
N ALA A 168 3.49 14.16 -3.31
CA ALA A 168 3.30 14.21 -1.85
C ALA A 168 1.93 14.78 -1.42
N VAL A 169 1.40 15.77 -2.16
CA VAL A 169 0.08 16.34 -1.90
C VAL A 169 -1.04 15.32 -2.16
N ALA A 170 -0.97 14.60 -3.28
CA ALA A 170 -1.94 13.55 -3.61
C ALA A 170 -1.88 12.39 -2.61
N GLU A 171 -0.66 11.96 -2.26
CA GLU A 171 -0.42 10.96 -1.22
C GLU A 171 -1.02 11.37 0.13
N GLY A 172 -0.84 12.63 0.55
CA GLY A 172 -1.43 13.16 1.78
C GLY A 172 -2.95 13.07 1.81
N PHE A 173 -3.64 13.35 0.70
CA PHE A 173 -5.09 13.19 0.61
C PHE A 173 -5.53 11.73 0.70
N TYR A 174 -4.85 10.80 0.02
CA TYR A 174 -5.19 9.37 0.10
C TYR A 174 -4.94 8.78 1.49
N HIS A 175 -3.88 9.20 2.20
CA HIS A 175 -3.67 8.80 3.60
C HIS A 175 -4.73 9.39 4.54
N ARG A 176 -5.15 10.64 4.34
CA ARG A 176 -6.29 11.20 5.07
C ARG A 176 -7.57 10.42 4.80
N ALA A 177 -7.79 9.93 3.58
CA ALA A 177 -8.93 9.06 3.25
C ALA A 177 -8.85 7.73 4.01
N LEU A 178 -7.66 7.09 4.08
CA LEU A 178 -7.44 5.88 4.90
C LEU A 178 -7.68 6.13 6.39
N ALA A 179 -7.40 7.33 6.90
CA ALA A 179 -7.73 7.67 8.28
C ALA A 179 -9.25 7.71 8.53
N ILE A 180 -10.07 7.95 7.50
CA ILE A 180 -11.54 7.95 7.59
C ILE A 180 -12.12 6.55 7.41
N LEU A 181 -11.75 5.84 6.35
CA LEU A 181 -12.19 4.47 6.03
C LEU A 181 -10.96 3.57 5.78
N PRO A 182 -10.32 3.05 6.83
CA PRO A 182 -9.09 2.25 6.73
C PRO A 182 -9.27 0.85 6.11
N ASP A 183 -10.52 0.37 6.05
CA ASP A 183 -10.92 -0.92 5.51
C ASP A 183 -11.29 -0.85 4.00
N ASN A 184 -11.18 0.33 3.39
CA ASN A 184 -11.48 0.55 1.99
C ASN A 184 -10.23 0.46 1.11
N GLY A 185 -10.30 -0.34 0.04
CA GLY A 185 -9.18 -0.58 -0.87
C GLY A 185 -8.86 0.57 -1.82
N ASN A 186 -9.80 1.48 -2.10
CA ASN A 186 -9.61 2.52 -3.12
C ASN A 186 -8.37 3.42 -2.87
N PRO A 187 -8.14 3.99 -1.67
CA PRO A 187 -6.94 4.79 -1.43
C PRO A 187 -5.64 4.00 -1.68
N HIS A 188 -5.60 2.70 -1.32
CA HIS A 188 -4.46 1.85 -1.61
C HIS A 188 -4.23 1.70 -3.13
N ASN A 189 -5.29 1.49 -3.92
CA ASN A 189 -5.18 1.50 -5.38
C ASN A 189 -4.61 2.82 -5.90
N GLN A 190 -5.08 3.97 -5.40
CA GLN A 190 -4.55 5.27 -5.85
C GLN A 190 -3.09 5.48 -5.46
N LEU A 191 -2.68 5.07 -4.25
CA LEU A 191 -1.28 5.07 -3.81
C LEU A 191 -0.41 4.16 -4.68
N ALA A 192 -0.94 3.01 -5.12
CA ALA A 192 -0.25 2.15 -6.08
C ALA A 192 -0.01 2.85 -7.41
N VAL A 193 -1.02 3.55 -7.94
CA VAL A 193 -0.88 4.36 -9.17
C VAL A 193 0.22 5.42 -9.01
N LEU A 194 0.28 6.14 -7.88
CA LEU A 194 1.36 7.09 -7.62
C LEU A 194 2.75 6.40 -7.63
N ALA A 195 2.86 5.23 -7.00
CA ALA A 195 4.09 4.46 -6.98
C ALA A 195 4.53 4.04 -8.41
N THR A 196 3.59 3.76 -9.32
CA THR A 196 3.94 3.48 -10.73
C THR A 196 4.55 4.67 -11.45
N TYR A 197 4.12 5.91 -11.15
CA TYR A 197 4.65 7.12 -11.79
C TYR A 197 6.08 7.47 -11.36
N VAL A 198 6.53 6.97 -10.20
CA VAL A 198 7.89 7.15 -9.70
C VAL A 198 8.73 5.88 -9.82
N GLU A 199 8.28 4.91 -10.64
CA GLU A 199 8.94 3.64 -10.91
C GLU A 199 9.23 2.80 -9.64
N ALA A 200 8.43 2.95 -8.59
CA ALA A 200 8.51 2.18 -7.35
C ALA A 200 7.64 0.91 -7.43
N GLU A 201 7.96 0.00 -8.35
CA GLU A 201 7.10 -1.15 -8.71
C GLU A 201 6.76 -2.06 -7.53
N ALA A 202 7.74 -2.44 -6.70
CA ALA A 202 7.49 -3.27 -5.52
C ALA A 202 6.52 -2.62 -4.52
N ILE A 203 6.56 -1.28 -4.41
CA ILE A 203 5.62 -0.52 -3.58
C ILE A 203 4.23 -0.49 -4.22
N ALA A 204 4.15 -0.37 -5.55
CA ALA A 204 2.89 -0.46 -6.28
C ALA A 204 2.23 -1.84 -6.09
N VAL A 205 2.99 -2.93 -6.19
CA VAL A 205 2.52 -4.30 -5.91
C VAL A 205 1.97 -4.39 -4.49
N TYR A 206 2.74 -3.98 -3.48
CA TYR A 206 2.28 -3.96 -2.10
C TYR A 206 0.94 -3.22 -1.93
N ARG A 207 0.81 -2.04 -2.55
CA ARG A 207 -0.42 -1.24 -2.45
C ARG A 207 -1.59 -1.89 -3.20
N TYR A 208 -1.39 -2.50 -4.37
CA TYR A 208 -2.45 -3.28 -5.03
C TYR A 208 -2.86 -4.52 -4.21
N CYS A 209 -1.91 -5.27 -3.64
CA CYS A 209 -2.20 -6.39 -2.74
C CYS A 209 -3.05 -5.94 -1.55
N ARG A 210 -2.69 -4.81 -0.92
CA ARG A 210 -3.52 -4.21 0.15
C ARG A 210 -4.90 -3.84 -0.35
N SER A 211 -5.02 -3.22 -1.52
CA SER A 211 -6.31 -2.84 -2.11
C SER A 211 -7.26 -4.03 -2.34
N LEU A 212 -6.73 -5.25 -2.50
CA LEU A 212 -7.50 -6.46 -2.81
C LEU A 212 -7.83 -7.30 -1.57
N LEU A 213 -7.05 -7.20 -0.49
CA LEU A 213 -7.19 -8.02 0.73
C LEU A 213 -7.58 -7.18 1.94
N LEU A 214 -8.53 -6.27 1.74
CA LEU A 214 -9.20 -5.47 2.76
C LEU A 214 -10.70 -5.85 2.80
N PRO A 215 -11.44 -5.56 3.89
CA PRO A 215 -12.87 -5.84 4.00
C PRO A 215 -13.71 -5.25 2.86
N THR A 216 -13.37 -4.05 2.38
CA THR A 216 -13.99 -3.44 1.21
C THR A 216 -12.96 -3.34 0.07
N PRO A 217 -12.76 -4.40 -0.73
CA PRO A 217 -11.74 -4.42 -1.77
C PRO A 217 -12.09 -3.50 -2.94
N PHE A 218 -11.07 -3.02 -3.66
CA PHE A 218 -11.25 -2.26 -4.90
C PHE A 218 -10.84 -3.10 -6.11
N ALA A 219 -11.84 -3.68 -6.79
CA ALA A 219 -11.65 -4.70 -7.82
C ALA A 219 -10.74 -4.28 -8.99
N THR A 220 -10.72 -3.00 -9.38
CA THR A 220 -9.84 -2.50 -10.45
C THR A 220 -8.35 -2.70 -10.15
N ALA A 221 -7.97 -2.89 -8.88
CA ALA A 221 -6.59 -3.21 -8.52
C ALA A 221 -6.12 -4.55 -9.10
N GLU A 222 -7.02 -5.49 -9.39
CA GLU A 222 -6.67 -6.80 -9.95
C GLU A 222 -6.12 -6.65 -11.38
N GLU A 223 -6.87 -5.98 -12.26
CA GLU A 223 -6.43 -5.68 -13.63
C GLU A 223 -5.13 -4.87 -13.63
N ASN A 224 -5.02 -3.86 -12.76
CA ASN A 224 -3.81 -3.04 -12.65
C ASN A 224 -2.59 -3.84 -12.20
N LEU A 225 -2.77 -4.78 -11.27
CA LEU A 225 -1.71 -5.65 -10.78
C LEU A 225 -1.23 -6.61 -11.86
N VAL A 226 -2.16 -7.23 -12.59
CA VAL A 226 -1.85 -8.10 -13.74
C VAL A 226 -1.06 -7.34 -14.80
N LEU A 227 -1.52 -6.15 -15.20
CA LEU A 227 -0.81 -5.31 -16.17
C LEU A 227 0.60 -4.92 -15.70
N LEU A 228 0.77 -4.67 -14.41
CA LEU A 228 2.08 -4.36 -13.83
C LEU A 228 3.02 -5.57 -13.87
N PHE A 229 2.53 -6.77 -13.55
CA PHE A 229 3.32 -8.00 -13.67
C PHE A 229 3.66 -8.34 -15.12
N GLU A 230 2.72 -8.18 -16.05
CA GLU A 230 2.99 -8.35 -17.48
C GLU A 230 4.08 -7.39 -17.96
N ARG A 231 3.99 -6.10 -17.61
CA ARG A 231 5.03 -5.12 -17.96
C ARG A 231 6.39 -5.50 -17.37
N ASN A 232 6.41 -5.96 -16.12
CA ASN A 232 7.65 -6.36 -15.45
C ASN A 232 8.29 -7.60 -16.10
N ARG A 233 7.48 -8.57 -16.56
CA ARG A 233 7.94 -9.80 -17.24
C ARG A 233 8.75 -9.50 -18.52
N HIS A 234 8.31 -8.51 -19.29
CA HIS A 234 8.97 -8.12 -20.54
C HIS A 234 10.22 -7.24 -20.34
N ARG A 235 10.44 -6.72 -19.14
CA ARG A 235 11.65 -5.97 -18.82
C ARG A 235 12.82 -6.94 -18.66
N ALA A 236 13.95 -6.60 -19.29
CA ALA A 236 15.17 -7.39 -19.13
C ALA A 236 15.53 -7.47 -17.64
N LEU A 237 15.76 -8.70 -17.16
CA LEU A 237 16.37 -8.88 -15.87
C LEU A 237 17.76 -8.24 -15.91
N PRO A 238 18.18 -7.52 -14.86
CA PRO A 238 19.58 -7.19 -14.68
C PRO A 238 20.42 -8.48 -14.82
N PRO A 239 21.67 -8.40 -15.28
CA PRO A 239 22.58 -9.54 -15.18
C PRO A 239 22.59 -10.05 -13.73
N ALA A 240 22.72 -11.37 -13.54
CA ALA A 240 23.02 -11.91 -12.21
C ALA A 240 24.38 -11.34 -11.82
N ALA A 241 24.36 -10.32 -10.94
CA ALA A 241 25.47 -9.49 -10.47
C ALA A 241 26.73 -9.53 -11.34
N ASP A 242 27.01 -8.47 -12.12
CA ASP A 242 28.27 -8.26 -12.84
C ASP A 242 29.49 -8.79 -12.05
N GLY A 243 29.96 -10.00 -12.37
CA GLY A 243 31.17 -10.60 -11.80
C GLY A 243 31.25 -10.69 -10.27
N GLY A 244 30.14 -10.88 -9.54
CA GLY A 244 30.20 -11.11 -8.08
C GLY A 244 30.43 -9.86 -7.22
N LYS A 245 30.13 -8.65 -7.73
CA LYS A 245 30.12 -7.43 -6.91
C LYS A 245 28.94 -7.43 -5.94
N THR A 246 29.19 -7.87 -4.70
CA THR A 246 28.30 -7.66 -3.55
C THR A 246 28.38 -6.21 -3.03
N ILE A 247 27.36 -5.78 -2.29
CA ILE A 247 27.34 -4.49 -1.59
C ILE A 247 27.66 -4.68 -0.11
N THR A 248 28.25 -3.66 0.51
CA THR A 248 28.59 -3.62 1.94
C THR A 248 28.12 -2.31 2.57
N ALA A 249 28.26 -2.18 3.89
CA ALA A 249 27.95 -0.95 4.60
C ALA A 249 28.76 0.26 4.08
N SER A 250 29.98 0.04 3.56
CA SER A 250 30.85 1.08 3.01
C SER A 250 30.63 1.40 1.53
N SER A 251 29.78 0.64 0.81
CA SER A 251 29.47 0.91 -0.60
C SER A 251 28.80 2.29 -0.80
N LEU A 252 29.02 2.90 -1.97
CA LEU A 252 28.47 4.21 -2.28
C LEU A 252 26.93 4.18 -2.31
N PRO A 253 26.24 5.28 -1.92
CA PRO A 253 24.77 5.34 -1.93
C PRO A 253 24.13 5.02 -3.29
N LYS A 254 24.80 5.42 -4.39
CA LYS A 254 24.36 5.13 -5.76
C LYS A 254 24.38 3.63 -6.08
N ASP A 255 25.40 2.91 -5.60
CA ASP A 255 25.59 1.48 -5.85
C ASP A 255 24.59 0.68 -5.02
N LYS A 256 24.40 1.07 -3.75
CA LYS A 256 23.34 0.53 -2.87
C LYS A 256 21.95 0.70 -3.49
N SER A 257 21.65 1.89 -4.02
CA SER A 257 20.37 2.16 -4.69
C SER A 257 20.19 1.34 -5.97
N ALA A 258 21.25 1.18 -6.78
CA ALA A 258 21.19 0.36 -7.98
C ALA A 258 20.95 -1.12 -7.61
N TYR A 259 21.68 -1.64 -6.63
CA TYR A 259 21.52 -3.02 -6.16
C TYR A 259 20.13 -3.28 -5.58
N LEU A 260 19.61 -2.35 -4.77
CA LEU A 260 18.23 -2.43 -4.25
C LEU A 260 17.20 -2.47 -5.39
N LYS A 261 17.36 -1.64 -6.43
CA LYS A 261 16.46 -1.66 -7.60
C LYS A 261 16.50 -2.99 -8.33
N GLN A 262 17.67 -3.61 -8.48
CA GLN A 262 17.81 -4.92 -9.10
C GLN A 262 17.12 -6.02 -8.28
N PHE A 263 17.36 -6.03 -6.96
CA PHE A 263 16.69 -6.94 -6.03
C PHE A 263 15.16 -6.81 -6.10
N LEU A 264 14.63 -5.59 -5.97
CA LEU A 264 13.19 -5.33 -6.00
C LEU A 264 12.56 -5.72 -7.33
N HIS A 265 13.27 -5.50 -8.45
CA HIS A 265 12.80 -5.90 -9.77
C HIS A 265 12.71 -7.43 -9.89
N ARG A 266 13.74 -8.18 -9.46
CA ARG A 266 13.75 -9.65 -9.44
C ARG A 266 12.64 -10.22 -8.55
N LEU A 267 12.52 -9.71 -7.33
CA LEU A 267 11.49 -10.16 -6.40
C LEU A 267 10.08 -9.87 -6.93
N THR A 268 9.85 -8.69 -7.52
CA THR A 268 8.56 -8.35 -8.15
C THR A 268 8.23 -9.30 -9.32
N ARG A 269 9.24 -9.69 -10.11
CA ARG A 269 9.06 -10.66 -11.20
C ARG A 269 8.68 -12.04 -10.66
N LEU A 270 9.34 -12.49 -9.59
CA LEU A 270 9.03 -13.76 -8.94
C LEU A 270 7.60 -13.74 -8.37
N HIS A 271 7.19 -12.67 -7.70
CA HIS A 271 5.79 -12.50 -7.25
C HIS A 271 4.79 -12.58 -8.41
N GLY A 272 5.13 -11.97 -9.56
CA GLY A 272 4.33 -12.05 -10.78
C GLY A 272 4.20 -13.48 -11.31
N LEU A 273 5.28 -14.26 -11.32
CA LEU A 273 5.24 -15.68 -11.72
C LEU A 273 4.38 -16.53 -10.77
N LEU A 274 4.42 -16.23 -9.46
CA LEU A 274 3.62 -16.96 -8.47
C LEU A 274 2.12 -16.68 -8.63
N VAL A 275 1.73 -15.43 -8.84
CA VAL A 275 0.30 -15.02 -8.83
C VAL A 275 -0.33 -15.10 -10.23
N ALA A 276 0.42 -14.74 -11.26
CA ALA A 276 -0.03 -14.69 -12.64
C ALA A 276 1.02 -15.39 -13.54
N PRO A 277 1.16 -16.72 -13.44
CA PRO A 277 2.10 -17.46 -14.28
C PRO A 277 1.73 -17.34 -15.76
N PRO A 278 2.72 -17.39 -16.67
CA PRO A 278 2.44 -17.46 -18.10
C PRO A 278 1.69 -18.76 -18.45
N PRO A 279 1.08 -18.84 -19.66
CA PRO A 279 0.33 -20.02 -20.08
C PRO A 279 1.16 -21.31 -20.12
N SER A 280 2.45 -21.19 -20.46
CA SER A 280 3.41 -22.28 -20.31
C SER A 280 3.97 -22.25 -18.89
N PRO A 281 4.08 -23.41 -18.19
CA PRO A 281 4.62 -23.45 -16.85
C PRO A 281 6.02 -22.80 -16.82
N PRO A 282 6.31 -21.93 -15.84
CA PRO A 282 7.63 -21.33 -15.72
C PRO A 282 8.67 -22.43 -15.46
N ASP A 283 9.84 -22.30 -16.08
CA ASP A 283 10.98 -23.17 -15.80
C ASP A 283 11.36 -23.06 -14.31
N GLN A 284 11.87 -24.15 -13.73
CA GLN A 284 12.30 -24.22 -12.35
C GLN A 284 13.37 -23.17 -12.03
N HIS A 285 14.24 -22.85 -12.99
CA HIS A 285 15.21 -21.75 -12.87
C HIS A 285 14.55 -20.36 -12.75
N ALA A 286 13.37 -20.15 -13.32
CA ALA A 286 12.66 -18.89 -13.22
C ALA A 286 11.98 -18.70 -11.85
N LEU A 287 11.71 -19.80 -11.15
CA LEU A 287 11.18 -19.83 -9.79
C LEU A 287 12.29 -19.89 -8.71
N ASP A 288 13.55 -20.01 -9.12
CA ASP A 288 14.67 -20.03 -8.19
C ASP A 288 14.76 -18.71 -7.39
N SER A 289 14.69 -18.85 -6.07
CA SER A 289 14.74 -17.75 -5.13
C SER A 289 16.16 -17.47 -4.59
N SER A 290 17.16 -18.31 -4.91
CA SER A 290 18.53 -18.21 -4.41
C SER A 290 19.13 -16.81 -4.60
N ILE A 291 19.08 -16.28 -5.82
CA ILE A 291 19.59 -14.95 -6.18
C ILE A 291 18.87 -13.84 -5.39
N VAL A 292 17.56 -14.01 -5.14
CA VAL A 292 16.77 -13.05 -4.36
C VAL A 292 17.18 -13.10 -2.90
N CYS A 293 17.36 -14.30 -2.35
CA CYS A 293 17.81 -14.54 -0.98
C CYS A 293 19.23 -14.01 -0.72
N ASP A 294 20.18 -14.25 -1.63
CA ASP A 294 21.55 -13.73 -1.53
C ASP A 294 21.58 -12.19 -1.56
N ALA A 295 20.79 -11.60 -2.44
CA ALA A 295 20.65 -10.15 -2.54
C ALA A 295 19.98 -9.56 -1.28
N LEU A 296 18.96 -10.22 -0.72
CA LEU A 296 18.31 -9.84 0.54
C LEU A 296 19.33 -9.79 1.68
N THR A 297 20.14 -10.84 1.85
CA THR A 297 21.18 -10.93 2.87
C THR A 297 22.20 -9.80 2.72
N SER A 298 22.69 -9.57 1.49
CA SER A 298 23.65 -8.50 1.20
C SER A 298 23.08 -7.11 1.52
N LEU A 299 21.81 -6.88 1.18
CA LEU A 299 21.11 -5.61 1.46
C LEU A 299 20.85 -5.39 2.97
N LEU A 300 20.51 -6.45 3.70
CA LEU A 300 20.37 -6.41 5.16
C LEU A 300 21.72 -6.09 5.82
N ALA A 301 22.80 -6.78 5.42
CA ALA A 301 24.15 -6.53 5.93
C ALA A 301 24.65 -5.12 5.60
N ALA A 302 24.38 -4.62 4.40
CA ALA A 302 24.76 -3.27 3.98
C ALA A 302 23.92 -2.14 4.62
N GLY A 303 22.90 -2.47 5.41
CA GLY A 303 22.03 -1.50 6.08
C GLY A 303 21.05 -0.79 5.15
N VAL A 304 20.74 -1.39 4.00
CA VAL A 304 19.86 -0.78 2.98
C VAL A 304 18.39 -1.08 3.25
N LEU A 305 18.09 -2.27 3.78
CA LEU A 305 16.71 -2.68 4.10
C LEU A 305 16.36 -2.37 5.55
N GLY A 306 15.30 -1.57 5.73
CA GLY A 306 14.68 -1.30 7.01
C GLY A 306 13.35 -2.04 7.21
N ASP A 307 12.84 -1.99 8.44
CA ASP A 307 11.57 -2.60 8.88
C ASP A 307 10.40 -2.29 7.95
N ALA A 308 10.25 -1.02 7.57
CA ALA A 308 9.11 -0.57 6.77
C ALA A 308 9.06 -1.17 5.36
N LEU A 309 10.22 -1.48 4.76
CA LEU A 309 10.27 -2.13 3.45
C LEU A 309 10.13 -3.65 3.60
N VAL A 310 10.81 -4.26 4.57
CA VAL A 310 10.69 -5.70 4.85
C VAL A 310 9.23 -6.09 5.15
N LEU A 311 8.52 -5.29 5.96
CA LEU A 311 7.09 -5.52 6.23
C LEU A 311 6.24 -5.51 4.95
N LYS A 312 6.51 -4.59 4.02
CA LYS A 312 5.79 -4.51 2.74
C LYS A 312 6.07 -5.73 1.87
N LEU A 313 7.32 -6.19 1.83
CA LEU A 313 7.69 -7.41 1.09
C LEU A 313 7.02 -8.64 1.69
N PHE A 314 6.98 -8.76 3.02
CA PHE A 314 6.27 -9.84 3.70
C PHE A 314 4.76 -9.78 3.49
N ALA A 315 4.15 -8.59 3.41
CA ALA A 315 2.75 -8.46 3.03
C ALA A 315 2.46 -8.93 1.59
N VAL A 316 3.37 -8.70 0.65
CA VAL A 316 3.25 -9.26 -0.71
C VAL A 316 3.44 -10.77 -0.69
N ASN A 317 4.39 -11.28 0.09
CA ASN A 317 4.59 -12.72 0.28
C ASN A 317 3.33 -13.42 0.83
N MET A 318 2.69 -12.85 1.87
CA MET A 318 1.41 -13.33 2.40
C MET A 318 0.32 -13.33 1.31
N PHE A 319 0.22 -12.24 0.53
CA PHE A 319 -0.69 -12.18 -0.61
C PHE A 319 -0.42 -13.30 -1.62
N CYS A 320 0.85 -13.56 -1.96
CA CYS A 320 1.23 -14.65 -2.85
C CYS A 320 0.82 -16.01 -2.28
N ILE A 321 1.03 -16.29 -0.99
CA ILE A 321 0.59 -17.54 -0.37
C ILE A 321 -0.93 -17.71 -0.51
N CYS A 322 -1.71 -16.65 -0.27
CA CYS A 322 -3.17 -16.70 -0.33
C CYS A 322 -3.75 -16.78 -1.76
N ARG A 323 -3.03 -16.32 -2.79
CA ARG A 323 -3.56 -16.15 -4.16
C ARG A 323 -2.84 -16.95 -5.24
N SER A 324 -1.69 -17.53 -4.94
CA SER A 324 -0.86 -18.25 -5.92
C SER A 324 -1.36 -19.68 -6.14
N ASN A 325 -1.37 -20.11 -7.40
CA ASN A 325 -1.51 -21.52 -7.78
C ASN A 325 -0.22 -22.33 -7.52
N LEU A 326 0.90 -21.66 -7.25
CA LEU A 326 2.21 -22.21 -6.89
C LEU A 326 2.49 -21.98 -5.40
N GLN A 327 1.48 -22.23 -4.56
CA GLN A 327 1.50 -21.90 -3.13
C GLN A 327 2.72 -22.45 -2.37
N SER A 328 3.20 -23.65 -2.69
CA SER A 328 4.41 -24.22 -2.07
C SER A 328 5.67 -23.37 -2.31
N HIS A 329 5.82 -22.80 -3.51
CA HIS A 329 6.93 -21.91 -3.84
C HIS A 329 6.80 -20.56 -3.13
N ALA A 330 5.56 -20.05 -2.99
CA ALA A 330 5.30 -18.83 -2.24
C ALA A 330 5.63 -19.01 -0.74
N ILE A 331 5.25 -20.14 -0.15
CA ILE A 331 5.59 -20.49 1.25
C ILE A 331 7.11 -20.61 1.40
N SER A 332 7.76 -21.38 0.52
CA SER A 332 9.21 -21.58 0.49
C SER A 332 9.99 -20.26 0.45
N LEU A 333 9.67 -19.38 -0.50
CA LEU A 333 10.26 -18.04 -0.60
C LEU A 333 10.05 -17.23 0.68
N THR A 334 8.85 -17.28 1.24
CA THR A 334 8.50 -16.50 2.44
C THR A 334 9.31 -16.93 3.64
N LEU A 335 9.38 -18.24 3.90
CA LEU A 335 10.13 -18.81 5.02
C LEU A 335 11.64 -18.56 4.85
N ALA A 336 12.18 -18.75 3.63
CA ALA A 336 13.58 -18.47 3.33
C ALA A 336 13.95 -17.01 3.60
N MET A 337 13.15 -16.05 3.08
CA MET A 337 13.39 -14.63 3.35
C MET A 337 13.25 -14.28 4.83
N ALA A 338 12.30 -14.88 5.54
CA ALA A 338 12.08 -14.63 6.96
C ALA A 338 13.24 -15.14 7.83
N ALA A 339 13.77 -16.32 7.51
CA ALA A 339 14.96 -16.89 8.16
C ALA A 339 16.17 -15.95 8.01
N LEU A 340 16.36 -15.33 6.85
CA LEU A 340 17.48 -14.41 6.58
C LEU A 340 17.37 -13.06 7.31
N VAL A 341 16.18 -12.65 7.74
CA VAL A 341 15.99 -11.41 8.52
C VAL A 341 16.36 -11.59 9.99
N LEU A 342 16.10 -12.77 10.56
CA LEU A 342 16.26 -13.06 11.99
C LEU A 342 17.67 -12.79 12.56
N PRO A 343 18.79 -13.13 11.87
CA PRO A 343 20.13 -12.83 12.37
C PRO A 343 20.37 -11.34 12.67
N PHE A 344 19.63 -10.44 12.02
CA PHE A 344 19.80 -8.99 12.15
C PHE A 344 18.92 -8.35 13.23
N VAL A 345 17.94 -9.06 13.82
CA VAL A 345 16.96 -8.42 14.72
C VAL A 345 17.56 -7.95 16.05
N HIS A 346 18.69 -8.51 16.48
CA HIS A 346 19.38 -8.06 17.69
C HIS A 346 20.07 -6.71 17.49
N ASP A 347 20.78 -6.56 16.37
CA ASP A 347 21.49 -5.32 16.04
C ASP A 347 20.55 -4.26 15.45
N LYS A 348 19.41 -4.70 14.89
CA LYS A 348 18.38 -3.87 14.26
C LYS A 348 16.98 -4.26 14.78
N PRO A 349 16.62 -3.90 16.02
CA PRO A 349 15.40 -4.35 16.70
C PRO A 349 14.09 -4.03 15.97
N LEU A 350 14.07 -3.01 15.11
CA LEU A 350 12.88 -2.70 14.31
C LEU A 350 12.55 -3.80 13.28
N LEU A 351 13.52 -4.60 12.83
CA LEU A 351 13.29 -5.73 11.93
C LEU A 351 12.46 -6.85 12.58
N LEU A 352 12.32 -6.84 13.90
CA LEU A 352 11.48 -7.79 14.63
C LEU A 352 9.97 -7.55 14.37
N GLY A 353 9.57 -6.32 14.02
CA GLY A 353 8.16 -6.02 13.68
C GLY A 353 7.64 -6.84 12.49
N PRO A 354 8.30 -6.80 11.31
CA PRO A 354 7.96 -7.67 10.18
C PRO A 354 7.91 -9.16 10.52
N VAL A 355 8.89 -9.66 11.29
CA VAL A 355 8.96 -11.06 11.75
C VAL A 355 7.76 -11.40 12.63
N SER A 356 7.43 -10.52 13.59
CA SER A 356 6.26 -10.66 14.47
C SER A 356 4.95 -10.74 13.67
N VAL A 357 4.78 -9.92 12.62
CA VAL A 357 3.60 -10.00 11.75
C VAL A 357 3.53 -11.32 10.99
N LEU A 358 4.65 -11.86 10.51
CA LEU A 358 4.66 -13.18 9.86
C LEU A 358 4.32 -14.32 10.84
N CYS A 359 4.79 -14.25 12.09
CA CYS A 359 4.39 -15.18 13.13
C CYS A 359 2.86 -15.21 13.31
N ASP A 360 2.21 -14.05 13.26
CA ASP A 360 0.74 -13.97 13.35
C ASP A 360 0.06 -14.59 12.14
N PHE A 361 0.55 -14.31 10.93
CA PHE A 361 0.05 -14.91 9.70
C PHE A 361 0.07 -16.43 9.76
N PHE A 362 1.22 -17.02 10.10
CA PHE A 362 1.35 -18.47 10.19
C PHE A 362 0.62 -19.07 11.40
N ARG A 363 0.46 -18.34 12.50
CA ARG A 363 -0.39 -18.76 13.62
C ARG A 363 -1.86 -18.84 13.21
N ALA A 364 -2.33 -17.89 12.40
CA ALA A 364 -3.68 -17.91 11.84
C ALA A 364 -3.87 -18.98 10.75
N HIS A 365 -2.77 -19.43 10.12
CA HIS A 365 -2.78 -20.39 9.01
C HIS A 365 -1.76 -21.53 9.24
N PRO A 366 -1.92 -22.34 10.30
CA PRO A 366 -0.91 -23.36 10.67
C PRO A 366 -0.74 -24.44 9.61
N HIS A 367 -1.75 -24.68 8.77
CA HIS A 367 -1.71 -25.62 7.67
C HIS A 367 -0.64 -25.30 6.62
N TYR A 368 -0.15 -24.06 6.52
CA TYR A 368 0.97 -23.74 5.62
C TYR A 368 2.32 -24.25 6.12
N LEU A 369 2.42 -24.64 7.41
CA LEU A 369 3.64 -25.19 7.99
C LEU A 369 3.66 -26.73 7.99
N THR A 370 2.53 -27.39 7.69
CA THR A 370 2.42 -28.86 7.75
C THR A 370 2.68 -29.57 6.42
N VAL A 371 2.84 -28.82 5.32
CA VAL A 371 2.95 -29.38 3.95
C VAL A 371 4.40 -29.73 3.57
N THR A 372 5.38 -29.29 4.35
CA THR A 372 6.81 -29.54 4.10
C THR A 372 7.34 -30.50 5.16
N PRO A 373 7.95 -31.65 4.78
CA PRO A 373 8.55 -32.56 5.76
C PRO A 373 9.56 -31.80 6.65
N LEU A 374 9.37 -31.88 7.97
CA LEU A 374 10.26 -31.26 8.97
C LEU A 374 11.67 -31.86 8.98
N GLU A 375 11.86 -33.05 8.38
CA GLU A 375 13.09 -33.85 8.48
C GLU A 375 14.17 -33.47 7.46
N GLU A 376 13.85 -32.65 6.45
CA GLU A 376 14.86 -32.14 5.51
C GLU A 376 15.57 -30.92 6.12
N THR A 377 16.78 -31.15 6.64
CA THR A 377 17.70 -30.12 7.17
C THR A 377 18.06 -29.01 6.18
N THR A 378 17.65 -29.12 4.92
CA THR A 378 17.82 -28.14 3.86
C THR A 378 16.53 -27.38 3.51
N SER A 379 15.40 -27.68 4.17
CA SER A 379 14.12 -27.04 3.86
C SER A 379 14.04 -25.60 4.39
N PRO A 380 13.31 -24.69 3.70
CA PRO A 380 13.07 -23.33 4.20
C PRO A 380 12.34 -23.29 5.54
N LEU A 381 11.47 -24.27 5.81
CA LEU A 381 10.79 -24.40 7.10
C LEU A 381 11.79 -24.69 8.22
N TRP A 382 12.68 -25.65 8.01
CA TRP A 382 13.77 -25.95 8.95
C TRP A 382 14.66 -24.72 9.20
N ALA A 383 15.05 -24.02 8.14
CA ALA A 383 15.87 -22.81 8.26
C ALA A 383 15.17 -21.71 9.06
N TRP A 384 13.87 -21.50 8.84
CA TRP A 384 13.06 -20.54 9.59
C TRP A 384 12.95 -20.93 11.08
N THR A 385 12.66 -22.19 11.37
CA THR A 385 12.56 -22.70 12.74
C THR A 385 13.89 -22.57 13.47
N GLN A 386 15.00 -22.95 12.84
CA GLN A 386 16.33 -22.83 13.45
C GLN A 386 16.68 -21.37 13.73
N ALA A 387 16.46 -20.47 12.76
CA ALA A 387 16.73 -19.05 12.93
C ALA A 387 15.89 -18.42 14.06
N LEU A 388 14.65 -18.86 14.27
CA LEU A 388 13.80 -18.41 15.37
C LEU A 388 14.38 -18.85 16.72
N ALA A 389 14.76 -20.12 16.83
CA ALA A 389 15.37 -20.68 18.05
C ALA A 389 16.67 -19.95 18.38
N ASP A 390 17.56 -19.76 17.41
CA ASP A 390 18.83 -19.03 17.58
C ASP A 390 18.60 -17.59 18.04
N ALA A 391 17.62 -16.89 17.44
CA ALA A 391 17.30 -15.52 17.81
C ALA A 391 16.76 -15.42 19.25
N LEU A 392 15.87 -16.34 19.66
CA LEU A 392 15.32 -16.38 21.02
C LEU A 392 16.39 -16.76 22.05
N ASN A 393 17.28 -17.70 21.73
CA ASN A 393 18.42 -18.08 22.56
C ASN A 393 19.33 -16.91 22.85
N ARG A 394 19.78 -16.23 21.78
CA ARG A 394 20.62 -15.04 21.91
C ARG A 394 19.94 -13.92 22.70
N ARG A 395 18.61 -13.77 22.58
CA ARG A 395 17.84 -12.81 23.40
C ARG A 395 17.94 -13.17 24.87
N GLN A 396 17.75 -14.44 25.20
CA GLN A 396 17.76 -14.91 26.56
C GLN A 396 19.14 -14.83 27.20
N GLU A 397 20.19 -15.21 26.47
CA GLU A 397 21.58 -15.06 26.92
C GLU A 397 21.92 -13.60 27.24
N ALA A 398 21.49 -12.67 26.39
CA ALA A 398 21.69 -11.24 26.61
C ALA A 398 20.87 -10.70 27.79
N THR A 399 19.72 -11.30 28.10
CA THR A 399 18.78 -10.79 29.11
C THR A 399 18.07 -11.90 29.92
N PRO A 400 18.78 -12.59 30.84
CA PRO A 400 18.31 -13.85 31.44
C PRO A 400 17.07 -13.74 32.35
N TYR A 401 16.70 -12.53 32.77
CA TYR A 401 15.66 -12.28 33.78
C TYR A 401 14.45 -11.50 33.24
N ILE A 402 14.31 -11.34 31.92
CA ILE A 402 13.15 -10.65 31.35
C ILE A 402 11.91 -11.52 31.48
N LYS A 403 10.92 -11.04 32.24
CA LYS A 403 9.58 -11.60 32.25
C LYS A 403 8.96 -11.42 30.86
N VAL A 404 8.70 -12.53 30.16
CA VAL A 404 7.97 -12.50 28.90
C VAL A 404 6.52 -12.08 29.20
N PRO A 405 6.02 -10.99 28.58
CA PRO A 405 4.59 -10.65 28.64
C PRO A 405 3.71 -11.85 28.31
N ASP A 406 2.65 -12.06 29.08
CA ASP A 406 1.69 -13.11 28.77
C ASP A 406 0.95 -12.83 27.44
N ALA A 407 0.31 -13.86 26.89
CA ALA A 407 -0.36 -13.76 25.60
C ALA A 407 -1.47 -12.69 25.58
N ALA A 408 -2.16 -12.46 26.70
CA ALA A 408 -3.23 -11.47 26.80
C ALA A 408 -2.67 -10.04 26.74
N ALA A 409 -1.57 -9.76 27.44
CA ALA A 409 -0.86 -8.49 27.38
C ALA A 409 -0.31 -8.22 25.98
N VAL A 410 0.21 -9.24 25.30
CA VAL A 410 0.64 -9.13 23.88
C VAL A 410 -0.53 -8.77 22.98
N ALA A 411 -1.66 -9.47 23.08
CA ALA A 411 -2.85 -9.21 22.27
C ALA A 411 -3.42 -7.80 22.48
N ALA A 412 -3.36 -7.28 23.71
CA ALA A 412 -3.81 -5.92 24.04
C ALA A 412 -2.89 -4.84 23.46
N ALA A 413 -1.57 -5.04 23.48
CA ALA A 413 -0.59 -4.05 23.02
C ALA A 413 -0.40 -4.03 21.49
N LYS A 414 -0.44 -5.19 20.82
CA LYS A 414 -0.24 -5.34 19.37
C LYS A 414 -0.97 -4.32 18.47
N PRO A 415 -2.27 -4.00 18.67
CA PRO A 415 -2.98 -3.02 17.84
C PRO A 415 -2.29 -1.66 17.69
N HIS A 416 -1.43 -1.30 18.63
CA HIS A 416 -0.77 0.01 18.73
C HIS A 416 0.66 -0.02 18.16
N LEU A 417 1.16 -1.19 17.77
CA LEU A 417 2.47 -1.31 17.14
C LEU A 417 2.43 -0.72 15.73
N LYS A 418 3.51 -0.04 15.36
CA LYS A 418 3.68 0.61 14.04
C LYS A 418 3.37 -0.33 12.88
N GLU A 419 3.89 -1.56 12.95
CA GLU A 419 3.67 -2.58 11.94
C GLU A 419 2.20 -3.00 11.84
N SER A 420 1.50 -3.13 12.97
CA SER A 420 0.08 -3.51 13.02
C SER A 420 -0.83 -2.40 12.49
N ILE A 421 -0.49 -1.14 12.76
CA ILE A 421 -1.16 0.02 12.16
C ILE A 421 -0.93 0.05 10.64
N GLU A 422 0.31 -0.20 10.19
CA GLU A 422 0.62 -0.23 8.75
C GLU A 422 -0.20 -1.29 8.03
N VAL A 423 -0.35 -2.51 8.58
CA VAL A 423 -1.10 -3.62 7.97
C VAL A 423 -2.51 -3.82 8.53
N GLN A 424 -3.10 -2.79 9.14
CA GLN A 424 -4.48 -2.85 9.65
C GLN A 424 -5.46 -3.30 8.56
N PHE A 425 -6.48 -4.07 8.97
CA PHE A 425 -7.50 -4.67 8.12
C PHE A 425 -6.98 -5.60 7.01
N PHE A 426 -5.70 -5.96 6.99
CA PHE A 426 -5.19 -6.93 6.03
C PHE A 426 -5.75 -8.32 6.35
N GLN A 427 -6.73 -8.77 5.57
CA GLN A 427 -7.54 -9.96 5.85
C GLN A 427 -6.72 -11.25 6.13
N PRO A 428 -5.57 -11.51 5.47
CA PRO A 428 -4.75 -12.68 5.77
C PRO A 428 -4.20 -12.74 7.19
N LEU A 429 -4.24 -11.65 7.96
CA LEU A 429 -3.81 -11.65 9.36
C LEU A 429 -4.96 -11.93 10.35
N GLY A 430 -6.16 -12.17 9.83
CA GLY A 430 -7.33 -12.52 10.62
C GLY A 430 -7.98 -11.34 11.36
N VAL A 431 -9.01 -11.66 12.14
CA VAL A 431 -9.82 -10.68 12.90
C VAL A 431 -9.01 -9.88 13.92
N GLU A 432 -7.88 -10.44 14.37
CA GLU A 432 -6.96 -9.73 15.26
C GLU A 432 -6.49 -8.44 14.64
N TYR A 433 -6.37 -8.31 13.32
CA TYR A 433 -5.91 -7.08 12.65
C TYR A 433 -7.05 -6.17 12.17
N ALA A 434 -8.31 -6.53 12.40
CA ALA A 434 -9.49 -5.74 12.07
C ALA A 434 -9.78 -4.67 13.13
N PHE A 435 -8.80 -3.81 13.39
CA PHE A 435 -8.91 -2.76 14.40
C PHE A 435 -9.73 -1.58 13.85
N GLY A 436 -10.96 -1.38 14.36
CA GLY A 436 -11.64 -0.08 14.22
C GLY A 436 -10.81 1.05 14.84
N ARG A 437 -11.21 2.32 14.68
CA ARG A 437 -10.59 3.44 15.41
C ARG A 437 -10.68 3.16 16.92
N ARG A 438 -9.64 2.60 17.52
CA ARG A 438 -9.51 2.48 18.97
C ARG A 438 -9.01 3.83 19.47
N SER A 439 -9.66 4.35 20.52
CA SER A 439 -9.16 5.52 21.22
C SER A 439 -7.74 5.22 21.71
N PRO A 440 -6.77 6.16 21.68
CA PRO A 440 -5.43 5.97 22.26
C PRO A 440 -5.43 5.69 23.78
N ALA A 441 -6.60 5.56 24.40
CA ALA A 441 -6.76 5.44 25.82
C ALA A 441 -6.42 4.01 26.28
N GLU A 442 -5.49 3.95 27.23
CA GLU A 442 -5.16 2.79 28.08
C GLU A 442 -4.41 1.64 27.41
N VAL A 443 -3.29 1.93 26.77
CA VAL A 443 -2.24 0.92 26.65
C VAL A 443 -1.20 1.27 27.71
N ALA A 444 -0.98 0.35 28.65
CA ALA A 444 0.15 0.43 29.56
C ALA A 444 1.44 0.70 28.74
N ASP A 445 2.37 1.47 29.31
CA ASP A 445 3.67 1.77 28.71
C ASP A 445 4.51 0.49 28.63
N VAL A 446 4.15 -0.42 27.71
CA VAL A 446 4.86 -1.66 27.47
C VAL A 446 5.77 -1.44 26.28
N ASP A 447 7.07 -1.64 26.51
CA ASP A 447 8.09 -1.57 25.48
C ASP A 447 7.70 -2.43 24.25
N ALA A 448 7.55 -1.78 23.10
CA ALA A 448 7.17 -2.41 21.84
C ALA A 448 8.12 -3.56 21.45
N THR A 449 9.40 -3.45 21.81
CA THR A 449 10.39 -4.50 21.54
C THR A 449 10.09 -5.75 22.35
N SER A 450 9.73 -5.60 23.63
CA SER A 450 9.32 -6.69 24.51
C SER A 450 8.04 -7.38 24.04
N ILE A 451 7.05 -6.63 23.54
CA ILE A 451 5.83 -7.21 22.95
C ILE A 451 6.15 -8.04 21.69
N ARG A 452 6.99 -7.52 20.80
CA ARG A 452 7.40 -8.24 19.58
C ARG A 452 8.13 -9.55 19.91
N TRP A 453 9.08 -9.52 20.85
CA TRP A 453 9.78 -10.73 21.30
C TRP A 453 8.84 -11.74 21.93
N ALA A 454 7.89 -11.27 22.76
CA ALA A 454 6.88 -12.14 23.36
C ALA A 454 6.00 -12.81 22.29
N ASN A 455 5.58 -12.07 21.26
CA ASN A 455 4.80 -12.66 20.17
C ASN A 455 5.58 -13.76 19.42
N VAL A 456 6.86 -13.51 19.14
CA VAL A 456 7.75 -14.49 18.50
C VAL A 456 7.96 -15.71 19.40
N TYR A 457 8.17 -15.52 20.71
CA TYR A 457 8.27 -16.60 21.69
C TYR A 457 7.00 -17.47 21.71
N TRP A 458 5.83 -16.85 21.84
CA TRP A 458 4.55 -17.57 21.88
C TRP A 458 4.23 -18.27 20.56
N PHE A 459 4.67 -17.72 19.42
CA PHE A 459 4.61 -18.44 18.15
C PHE A 459 5.48 -19.70 18.17
N ALA A 460 6.78 -19.57 18.48
CA ALA A 460 7.72 -20.68 18.47
C ALA A 460 7.29 -21.79 19.45
N HIS A 461 6.85 -21.41 20.65
CA HIS A 461 6.33 -22.36 21.65
C HIS A 461 5.11 -23.15 21.14
N ALA A 462 4.25 -22.54 20.33
CA ALA A 462 3.04 -23.17 19.82
C ALA A 462 3.27 -24.01 18.55
N THR A 463 4.30 -23.71 17.75
CA THR A 463 4.48 -24.30 16.40
C THR A 463 5.70 -25.20 16.26
N MET A 464 6.67 -25.15 17.18
CA MET A 464 7.95 -25.87 17.03
C MET A 464 8.12 -27.09 17.97
N VAL A 465 7.04 -27.69 18.48
CA VAL A 465 7.12 -28.70 19.56
C VAL A 465 6.25 -29.95 19.35
N PRO A 466 6.83 -31.16 19.29
CA PRO A 466 6.34 -32.34 20.02
C PRO A 466 6.82 -32.26 21.47
N GLN A 467 5.92 -32.45 22.45
CA GLN A 467 6.10 -32.14 23.89
C GLN A 467 7.31 -32.78 24.62
N GLU A 468 8.14 -33.58 23.98
CA GLU A 468 9.20 -34.36 24.66
C GLU A 468 10.60 -33.72 24.66
N THR A 469 10.84 -32.65 23.89
CA THR A 469 12.14 -31.95 23.86
C THR A 469 12.25 -30.79 24.85
N TRP A 470 11.18 -30.48 25.59
CA TRP A 470 11.15 -29.43 26.61
C TRP A 470 11.12 -30.04 28.00
N ARG A 471 12.28 -30.34 28.60
CA ARG A 471 12.31 -30.64 30.03
C ARG A 471 12.26 -29.33 30.81
N LEU A 472 11.07 -29.03 31.33
CA LEU A 472 10.90 -28.14 32.48
C LEU A 472 11.86 -28.61 33.58
N GLY A 473 12.86 -27.79 33.88
CA GLY A 473 13.62 -27.95 35.11
C GLY A 473 12.66 -27.87 36.29
N ASP A 474 12.76 -28.86 37.18
CA ASP A 474 11.82 -29.14 38.24
C ASP A 474 11.43 -27.88 39.04
N SER A 475 10.14 -27.81 39.36
CA SER A 475 9.47 -26.70 39.99
C SER A 475 10.10 -26.30 41.32
N SER A 476 10.59 -25.06 41.41
CA SER A 476 10.40 -24.23 42.62
C SER A 476 10.88 -22.78 42.49
N HIS A 477 11.80 -22.42 41.56
CA HIS A 477 12.26 -21.02 41.49
C HIS A 477 12.58 -20.55 40.05
N LEU A 478 11.77 -19.60 39.55
CA LEU A 478 12.04 -18.60 38.50
C LEU A 478 12.42 -19.07 37.08
N ASN A 479 11.48 -18.86 36.13
CA ASN A 479 11.65 -18.51 34.71
C ASN A 479 13.09 -18.60 34.14
N ARG A 480 13.56 -19.80 33.82
CA ARG A 480 14.78 -20.02 33.02
C ARG A 480 14.47 -21.02 31.91
N VAL A 481 14.56 -20.59 30.65
CA VAL A 481 14.41 -21.45 29.46
C VAL A 481 15.81 -21.84 28.97
N VAL A 482 16.43 -22.89 29.49
CA VAL A 482 17.72 -23.32 28.92
C VAL A 482 17.44 -24.07 27.62
N MET A 483 17.70 -23.47 26.44
CA MET A 483 17.69 -24.23 25.19
C MET A 483 19.10 -24.76 24.92
N ARG A 484 19.22 -26.06 24.70
CA ARG A 484 20.34 -26.68 24.00
C ARG A 484 19.76 -27.67 23.01
N VAL A 485 20.32 -27.62 21.80
CA VAL A 485 19.98 -28.42 20.61
C VAL A 485 20.01 -29.91 20.91
#